data_AF-A0A161IW18-F1
#
_entry.id   AF-A0A161IW18-F1
#
_cell.length_a   1.000
_cell.length_b   1.000
_cell.length_c   1.000
_cell.angle_alpha   90.00
_cell.angle_beta   90.00
_cell.angle_gamma   90.00
#
_symmetry.space_group_name_H-M   'P 1'
#
loop_
_entity.id
_entity.type
_entity.pdbx_description
1 polymer ?
#
loop_
_entity_poly.entity_id
_entity_poly.type
_entity_poly.pdbx_seq_one_letter_code
_entity_poly.pdbx_strand_id
1 'polypeptide(L)'
;MVLLLAAPPAAFAAPPENVYFAGVAFSANAAGVPKEFPHLSRVLDSATNAQVNSALRQRIRENPSAPKLIFDQLGSIKDSSRSTALALALDGESTSIERIGDVFKSRLEISAQLLFFDFKEKQILGGFPIIVDYIDTSSQPPDDNDIDRQFRAMVLGEDGRHSLLDEFVSALASASVPTPASRHLRVTSVTLGPKALSYLHQAMPNADPEVVRGQIAREFGKYLSANQRLAILPYASSQALGGSMAARFIEGDAYQLKIPEADYAISLKVAGFKKIEQGRTDTSIGYIYGAFVDVAVTEPMSGTVYFSQSIKQGASQTVPVTQSAMDDWANAYDTLRLLFNNFTLAISNPDSRWVTSSMPHETGVKSQLNSLKGLVQSCR
;
A
#
# COMPACT_ATOMS: atom_id res chain seq x y z
N MET A 1 -23.28 -49.61 21.39
CA MET A 1 -22.75 -48.24 21.51
C MET A 1 -22.93 -47.56 20.16
N VAL A 2 -23.99 -46.77 20.00
CA VAL A 2 -24.36 -46.12 18.72
C VAL A 2 -23.62 -44.79 18.67
N LEU A 3 -22.73 -44.62 17.69
CA LEU A 3 -22.00 -43.38 17.45
C LEU A 3 -22.91 -42.44 16.63
N LEU A 4 -23.46 -41.39 17.26
CA LEU A 4 -24.08 -40.29 16.54
C LEU A 4 -22.97 -39.43 15.90
N LEU A 5 -22.90 -39.42 14.57
CA LEU A 5 -22.17 -38.39 13.83
C LEU A 5 -22.98 -37.08 13.88
N ALA A 6 -22.52 -36.12 14.67
CA ALA A 6 -22.99 -34.74 14.57
C ALA A 6 -22.38 -34.09 13.33
N ALA A 7 -23.22 -33.71 12.36
CA ALA A 7 -22.80 -32.88 11.24
C ALA A 7 -22.45 -31.47 11.75
N PRO A 8 -21.38 -30.82 11.25
CA PRO A 8 -21.07 -29.46 11.61
C PRO A 8 -22.20 -28.53 11.14
N PRO A 9 -22.51 -27.45 11.90
CA PRO A 9 -23.51 -26.47 11.47
C PRO A 9 -23.07 -25.85 10.14
N ALA A 10 -23.97 -25.88 9.16
CA ALA A 10 -23.79 -25.15 7.92
C ALA A 10 -23.63 -23.66 8.27
N ALA A 11 -22.45 -23.10 8.00
CA ALA A 11 -22.22 -21.67 8.06
C ALA A 11 -23.17 -21.03 7.03
N PHE A 12 -24.19 -20.32 7.51
CA PHE A 12 -24.96 -19.42 6.66
C PHE A 12 -23.98 -18.38 6.10
N ALA A 13 -23.59 -18.52 4.84
CA ALA A 13 -22.90 -17.47 4.13
C ALA A 13 -23.83 -16.25 4.14
N ALA A 14 -23.37 -15.16 4.76
CA ALA A 14 -24.10 -13.89 4.70
C ALA A 14 -24.36 -13.54 3.22
N PRO A 15 -25.56 -13.05 2.88
CA PRO A 15 -25.83 -12.64 1.50
C PRO A 15 -24.79 -11.59 1.08
N PRO A 16 -24.27 -11.65 -0.15
CA PRO A 16 -23.22 -10.74 -0.59
C PRO A 16 -23.72 -9.29 -0.47
N GLU A 17 -22.99 -8.47 0.30
CA GLU A 17 -23.32 -7.07 0.47
C GLU A 17 -23.26 -6.35 -0.88
N ASN A 18 -24.29 -5.53 -1.14
CA ASN A 18 -24.36 -4.69 -2.32
C ASN A 18 -23.43 -3.49 -2.12
N VAL A 19 -22.38 -3.39 -2.93
CA VAL A 19 -21.42 -2.29 -2.88
C VAL A 19 -21.52 -1.48 -4.17
N TYR A 20 -21.64 -0.15 -4.06
CA TYR A 20 -21.80 0.73 -5.22
C TYR A 20 -20.43 1.19 -5.72
N PHE A 21 -20.09 0.86 -6.96
CA PHE A 21 -18.83 1.32 -7.54
C PHE A 21 -18.94 2.81 -7.90
N ALA A 22 -18.11 3.63 -7.24
CA ALA A 22 -18.08 5.07 -7.38
C ALA A 22 -17.10 5.56 -8.47
N GLY A 23 -16.32 4.66 -9.06
CA GLY A 23 -15.35 4.99 -10.10
C GLY A 23 -13.90 5.00 -9.61
N VAL A 24 -13.05 5.64 -10.41
CA VAL A 24 -11.63 5.84 -10.13
C VAL A 24 -11.42 7.26 -9.60
N ALA A 25 -10.57 7.41 -8.60
CA ALA A 25 -10.27 8.70 -7.99
C ALA A 25 -8.78 8.89 -7.72
N PHE A 26 -8.31 10.14 -7.75
CA PHE A 26 -7.03 10.51 -7.14
C PHE A 26 -7.25 10.87 -5.67
N SER A 27 -6.41 10.35 -4.77
CA SER A 27 -6.43 10.66 -3.34
C SER A 27 -5.67 11.96 -3.02
N ALA A 28 -5.82 12.97 -3.87
CA ALA A 28 -5.20 14.28 -3.76
C ALA A 28 -6.20 15.38 -4.08
N ASN A 29 -5.93 16.59 -3.58
CA ASN A 29 -6.70 17.77 -3.98
C ASN A 29 -6.53 18.02 -5.49
N ALA A 30 -7.57 18.52 -6.17
CA ALA A 30 -7.54 18.73 -7.63
C ALA A 30 -6.34 19.56 -8.11
N ALA A 31 -5.92 20.58 -7.35
CA ALA A 31 -4.75 21.40 -7.67
C ALA A 31 -3.40 20.67 -7.46
N GLY A 32 -3.38 19.63 -6.62
CA GLY A 32 -2.20 18.81 -6.34
C GLY A 32 -2.03 17.62 -7.28
N VAL A 33 -3.10 17.17 -7.95
CA VAL A 33 -3.07 15.99 -8.82
C VAL A 33 -1.94 16.03 -9.86
N PRO A 34 -1.73 17.09 -10.65
CA PRO A 34 -0.64 17.10 -11.64
C PRO A 34 0.77 17.06 -11.03
N LYS A 35 0.91 17.46 -9.76
CA LYS A 35 2.19 17.45 -9.04
C LYS A 35 2.47 16.08 -8.42
N GLU A 36 1.45 15.45 -7.84
CA GLU A 36 1.57 14.16 -7.17
C GLU A 36 1.49 12.96 -8.15
N PHE A 37 0.85 13.17 -9.30
CA PHE A 37 0.62 12.17 -10.35
C PHE A 37 0.96 12.71 -11.74
N PRO A 38 2.21 13.11 -12.01
CA PRO A 38 2.60 13.82 -13.23
C PRO A 38 2.28 13.06 -14.53
N HIS A 39 2.32 11.73 -14.51
CA HIS A 39 2.03 10.87 -15.66
C HIS A 39 0.60 10.32 -15.63
N LEU A 40 0.15 9.75 -14.50
CA LEU A 40 -1.20 9.16 -14.41
C LEU A 40 -2.30 10.21 -14.64
N SER A 41 -2.09 11.46 -14.23
CA SER A 41 -3.06 12.54 -14.49
C SER A 41 -3.18 12.92 -15.97
N ARG A 42 -2.14 12.66 -16.79
CA ARG A 42 -2.18 12.84 -18.24
C ARG A 42 -2.79 11.64 -18.94
N VAL A 43 -2.44 10.44 -18.49
CA VAL A 43 -2.89 9.16 -19.04
C VAL A 43 -4.37 8.93 -18.81
N LEU A 44 -4.87 9.26 -17.62
CA LEU A 44 -6.25 9.01 -17.23
C LEU A 44 -7.18 10.16 -17.64
N ASP A 45 -7.18 10.45 -18.94
CA ASP A 45 -8.14 11.36 -19.56
C ASP A 45 -9.56 10.75 -19.63
N SER A 46 -10.52 11.54 -20.10
CA SER A 46 -11.92 11.10 -20.22
C SER A 46 -12.10 9.82 -21.07
N ALA A 47 -11.31 9.67 -22.14
CA ALA A 47 -11.38 8.53 -23.04
C ALA A 47 -10.82 7.26 -22.38
N THR A 48 -9.65 7.37 -21.75
CA THR A 48 -9.00 6.29 -21.02
C THR A 48 -9.82 5.86 -19.82
N ASN A 49 -10.43 6.79 -19.09
CA ASN A 49 -11.30 6.47 -17.97
C ASN A 49 -12.53 5.66 -18.41
N ALA A 50 -13.15 5.99 -19.55
CA ALA A 50 -14.24 5.18 -20.09
C ALA A 50 -13.78 3.74 -20.40
N GLN A 51 -12.56 3.57 -20.91
CA GLN A 51 -11.97 2.25 -21.13
C GLN A 51 -11.71 1.51 -19.82
N VAL A 52 -11.14 2.18 -18.81
CA VAL A 52 -10.92 1.61 -17.47
C VAL A 52 -12.24 1.12 -16.87
N ASN A 53 -13.28 1.94 -16.90
CA ASN A 53 -14.61 1.59 -16.41
C ASN A 53 -15.18 0.36 -17.13
N SER A 54 -15.09 0.33 -18.46
CA SER A 54 -15.56 -0.82 -19.25
C SER A 54 -14.76 -2.09 -18.93
N ALA A 55 -13.44 -1.98 -18.85
CA ALA A 55 -12.51 -3.07 -18.60
C ALA A 55 -12.67 -3.65 -17.18
N LEU A 56 -12.84 -2.81 -16.16
CA LEU A 56 -13.14 -3.24 -14.79
C LEU A 56 -14.45 -4.03 -14.74
N ARG A 57 -15.53 -3.48 -15.32
CA ARG A 57 -16.83 -4.15 -15.35
C ARG A 57 -16.75 -5.52 -16.01
N GLN A 58 -16.00 -5.63 -17.10
CA GLN A 58 -15.78 -6.91 -17.76
C GLN A 58 -15.03 -7.89 -16.86
N ARG A 59 -13.87 -7.51 -16.31
CA ARG A 59 -13.06 -8.40 -15.45
C ARG A 59 -13.80 -8.84 -14.20
N ILE A 60 -14.60 -7.95 -13.59
CA ILE A 60 -15.44 -8.27 -12.41
C ILE A 60 -16.56 -9.26 -12.77
N ARG A 61 -17.17 -9.13 -13.96
CA ARG A 61 -18.17 -10.11 -14.44
C ARG A 61 -17.54 -11.48 -14.72
N GLU A 62 -16.32 -11.51 -15.24
CA GLU A 62 -15.58 -12.73 -15.54
C GLU A 62 -15.01 -13.41 -14.28
N ASN A 63 -14.82 -12.64 -13.20
CA ASN A 63 -14.34 -13.11 -11.90
C ASN A 63 -15.38 -12.80 -10.81
N PRO A 64 -16.51 -13.52 -10.76
CA PRO A 64 -17.55 -13.31 -9.77
C PRO A 64 -17.09 -13.80 -8.39
N SER A 65 -16.31 -12.98 -7.71
CA SER A 65 -15.94 -13.11 -6.31
C SER A 65 -16.60 -11.99 -5.49
N ALA A 66 -16.91 -12.26 -4.22
CA ALA A 66 -17.55 -11.28 -3.35
C ALA A 66 -16.65 -10.06 -3.12
N PRO A 67 -17.21 -8.85 -2.91
CA PRO A 67 -18.63 -8.46 -2.85
C PRO A 67 -19.32 -8.20 -4.21
N LYS A 68 -20.67 -8.16 -4.22
CA LYS A 68 -21.45 -7.87 -5.43
C LYS A 68 -21.42 -6.37 -5.73
N LEU A 69 -20.74 -5.99 -6.81
CA LEU A 69 -20.66 -4.61 -7.24
C LEU A 69 -21.88 -4.20 -8.08
N ILE A 70 -22.50 -3.09 -7.67
CA ILE A 70 -23.54 -2.38 -8.41
C ILE A 70 -22.87 -1.20 -9.11
N PHE A 71 -23.07 -1.13 -10.41
CA PHE A 71 -22.62 -0.01 -11.23
C PHE A 71 -23.82 0.85 -11.66
N ASP A 72 -23.56 2.07 -12.12
CA ASP A 72 -24.56 2.99 -12.71
C ASP A 72 -25.69 3.42 -11.76
N GLN A 73 -25.49 3.22 -10.46
CA GLN A 73 -26.33 3.74 -9.40
C GLN A 73 -25.41 4.37 -8.36
N LEU A 74 -25.58 5.67 -8.12
CA LEU A 74 -25.08 6.25 -6.87
C LEU A 74 -25.92 5.62 -5.77
N GLY A 75 -25.29 5.04 -4.75
CA GLY A 75 -25.99 4.47 -3.60
C GLY A 75 -27.07 5.40 -3.01
N SER A 76 -27.91 4.89 -2.14
CA SER A 76 -29.01 5.70 -1.59
C SER A 76 -28.56 6.47 -0.35
N ILE A 77 -28.78 7.78 -0.33
CA ILE A 77 -28.65 8.61 0.89
C ILE A 77 -29.82 8.35 1.86
N LYS A 78 -30.94 7.83 1.34
CA LYS A 78 -32.18 7.58 2.10
C LYS A 78 -32.23 6.20 2.75
N ASP A 79 -31.42 5.26 2.28
CA ASP A 79 -31.42 3.86 2.72
C ASP A 79 -30.00 3.46 3.11
N SER A 80 -29.78 3.29 4.41
CA SER A 80 -28.47 2.92 4.98
C SER A 80 -28.01 1.53 4.58
N SER A 81 -28.91 0.65 4.10
CA SER A 81 -28.50 -0.63 3.52
C SER A 81 -27.91 -0.49 2.11
N ARG A 82 -27.88 0.73 1.57
CA ARG A 82 -27.41 1.08 0.23
C ARG A 82 -26.39 2.23 0.23
N SER A 83 -25.70 2.47 1.35
CA SER A 83 -24.72 3.57 1.49
C SER A 83 -23.28 3.15 1.21
N THR A 84 -22.92 1.88 1.27
CA THR A 84 -21.54 1.42 1.06
C THR A 84 -21.10 1.57 -0.40
N ALA A 85 -20.10 2.42 -0.63
CA ALA A 85 -19.50 2.64 -1.93
C ALA A 85 -18.04 2.18 -1.95
N LEU A 86 -17.54 1.87 -3.15
CA LEU A 86 -16.17 1.46 -3.43
C LEU A 86 -15.58 2.32 -4.54
N ALA A 87 -14.39 2.87 -4.33
CA ALA A 87 -13.61 3.52 -5.37
C ALA A 87 -12.25 2.83 -5.54
N LEU A 88 -11.72 2.84 -6.77
CA LEU A 88 -10.29 2.64 -7.01
C LEU A 88 -9.60 3.98 -6.77
N ALA A 89 -8.97 4.16 -5.61
CA ALA A 89 -8.33 5.41 -5.24
C ALA A 89 -6.81 5.32 -5.47
N LEU A 90 -6.30 6.05 -6.45
CA LEU A 90 -4.87 6.21 -6.74
C LEU A 90 -4.24 7.11 -5.69
N ASP A 91 -3.19 6.63 -5.04
CA ASP A 91 -2.55 7.31 -3.91
C ASP A 91 -1.03 7.47 -4.02
N GLY A 92 -0.47 7.02 -5.14
CA GLY A 92 0.90 7.33 -5.52
C GLY A 92 1.26 6.86 -6.93
N GLU A 93 2.28 7.51 -7.47
CA GLU A 93 2.99 7.12 -8.68
C GLU A 93 4.48 7.34 -8.45
N SER A 94 5.32 6.50 -9.06
CA SER A 94 6.78 6.65 -8.98
C SER A 94 7.44 6.18 -10.27
N THR A 95 8.52 6.84 -10.66
CA THR A 95 9.39 6.47 -11.77
C THR A 95 10.85 6.57 -11.33
N SER A 96 11.62 5.50 -11.51
CA SER A 96 13.08 5.50 -11.34
C SER A 96 13.74 5.03 -12.63
N ILE A 97 14.81 5.71 -13.04
CA ILE A 97 15.58 5.41 -14.25
C ILE A 97 17.06 5.31 -13.87
N GLU A 98 17.65 4.15 -14.10
CA GLU A 98 19.06 3.85 -13.82
C GLU A 98 19.80 3.52 -15.11
N ARG A 99 21.01 4.07 -15.32
CA ARG A 99 21.89 3.67 -16.43
C ARG A 99 22.83 2.55 -15.99
N ILE A 100 22.80 1.42 -16.68
CA ILE A 100 23.66 0.26 -16.45
C ILE A 100 24.44 -0.02 -17.73
N GLY A 101 25.68 0.45 -17.82
CA GLY A 101 26.45 0.40 -19.07
C GLY A 101 25.76 1.21 -20.19
N ASP A 102 25.33 0.51 -21.23
CA ASP A 102 24.68 1.08 -22.42
C ASP A 102 23.14 0.91 -22.41
N VAL A 103 22.57 0.38 -21.33
CA VAL A 103 21.12 0.24 -21.17
C VAL A 103 20.59 1.13 -20.05
N PHE A 104 19.35 1.59 -20.20
CA PHE A 104 18.58 2.31 -19.20
C PHE A 104 17.51 1.37 -18.64
N LYS A 105 17.58 1.11 -17.34
CA LYS A 105 16.57 0.36 -16.60
C LYS A 105 15.55 1.36 -16.07
N SER A 106 14.28 1.14 -16.39
CA SER A 106 13.16 1.92 -15.87
C SER A 106 12.35 1.07 -14.90
N ARG A 107 11.95 1.66 -13.77
CA ARG A 107 11.01 1.07 -12.82
C ARG A 107 9.87 2.06 -12.60
N LEU A 108 8.66 1.66 -12.93
CA LEU A 108 7.45 2.45 -12.77
C LEU A 108 6.55 1.76 -11.76
N GLU A 109 5.92 2.54 -10.88
CA GLU A 109 5.03 2.03 -9.86
C GLU A 109 3.75 2.85 -9.75
N ILE A 110 2.63 2.16 -9.60
CA ILE A 110 1.32 2.73 -9.26
C ILE A 110 0.92 2.19 -7.90
N SER A 111 0.62 3.08 -6.94
CA SER A 111 -0.03 2.71 -5.69
C SER A 111 -1.49 3.19 -5.69
N ALA A 112 -2.37 2.31 -5.25
CA ALA A 112 -3.79 2.57 -5.16
C ALA A 112 -4.42 1.78 -4.01
N GLN A 113 -5.71 1.95 -3.81
CA GLN A 113 -6.47 1.18 -2.82
C GLN A 113 -7.92 0.99 -3.26
N LEU A 114 -8.47 -0.17 -2.88
CA LEU A 114 -9.91 -0.40 -2.88
C LEU A 114 -10.48 0.34 -1.66
N LEU A 115 -10.96 1.55 -1.87
CA LEU A 115 -11.43 2.41 -0.80
C LEU A 115 -12.92 2.21 -0.58
N PHE A 116 -13.29 1.59 0.53
CA PHE A 116 -14.67 1.48 0.98
C PHE A 116 -15.04 2.67 1.83
N PHE A 117 -16.20 3.26 1.54
CA PHE A 117 -16.71 4.40 2.29
C PHE A 117 -18.24 4.38 2.35
N ASP A 118 -18.77 4.94 3.43
CA ASP A 118 -20.20 5.23 3.54
C ASP A 118 -20.48 6.53 2.78
N PHE A 119 -21.26 6.43 1.71
CA PHE A 119 -21.63 7.56 0.86
C PHE A 119 -22.48 8.58 1.62
N LYS A 120 -23.37 8.13 2.52
CA LYS A 120 -24.30 8.98 3.26
C LYS A 120 -23.57 9.77 4.37
N GLU A 121 -22.77 9.08 5.17
CA GLU A 121 -22.02 9.66 6.29
C GLU A 121 -20.71 10.33 5.84
N LYS A 122 -20.33 10.11 4.58
CA LYS A 122 -19.07 10.57 3.96
C LYS A 122 -17.86 10.10 4.75
N GLN A 123 -17.87 8.84 5.19
CA GLN A 123 -16.85 8.30 6.08
C GLN A 123 -16.16 7.11 5.44
N ILE A 124 -14.83 7.05 5.53
CA ILE A 124 -14.05 5.88 5.11
C ILE A 124 -14.32 4.73 6.08
N LEU A 125 -14.68 3.57 5.54
CA LEU A 125 -14.88 2.34 6.30
C LEU A 125 -13.57 1.52 6.35
N GLY A 126 -12.75 1.60 5.30
CA GLY A 126 -11.45 0.96 5.23
C GLY A 126 -10.97 0.81 3.79
N GLY A 127 -9.69 0.50 3.65
CA GLY A 127 -9.05 0.31 2.35
C GLY A 127 -8.25 -0.97 2.29
N PHE A 128 -8.18 -1.56 1.10
CA PHE A 128 -7.22 -2.60 0.75
C PHE A 128 -6.22 -2.02 -0.25
N PRO A 129 -5.01 -1.65 0.19
CA PRO A 129 -3.98 -1.11 -0.70
C PRO A 129 -3.51 -2.16 -1.71
N ILE A 130 -3.26 -1.71 -2.93
CA ILE A 130 -2.72 -2.47 -4.04
C ILE A 130 -1.55 -1.69 -4.67
N ILE A 131 -0.56 -2.40 -5.19
CA ILE A 131 0.57 -1.79 -5.91
C ILE A 131 0.85 -2.61 -7.17
N VAL A 132 1.09 -1.92 -8.28
CA VAL A 132 1.61 -2.51 -9.51
C VAL A 132 2.97 -1.90 -9.78
N ASP A 133 3.96 -2.75 -10.03
CA ASP A 133 5.33 -2.37 -10.33
C ASP A 133 5.72 -2.99 -11.68
N TYR A 134 6.43 -2.23 -12.51
CA TYR A 134 6.87 -2.64 -13.83
C TYR A 134 8.32 -2.22 -14.05
N ILE A 135 9.15 -3.17 -14.48
CA ILE A 135 10.55 -2.93 -14.82
C ILE A 135 10.76 -3.24 -16.29
N ASP A 136 11.44 -2.32 -16.99
CA ASP A 136 11.82 -2.48 -18.39
C ASP A 136 13.26 -2.00 -18.62
N THR A 137 13.82 -2.32 -19.78
CA THR A 137 15.12 -1.85 -20.23
C THR A 137 15.04 -1.29 -21.64
N SER A 138 15.71 -0.16 -21.85
CA SER A 138 15.79 0.52 -23.14
C SER A 138 17.24 0.89 -23.48
N SER A 139 17.55 1.04 -24.77
CA SER A 139 18.88 1.47 -25.23
C SER A 139 19.07 2.99 -25.22
N GLN A 140 17.99 3.75 -25.00
CA GLN A 140 17.97 5.20 -24.91
C GLN A 140 17.17 5.59 -23.67
N PRO A 141 17.46 6.74 -23.03
CA PRO A 141 16.66 7.18 -21.89
C PRO A 141 15.21 7.40 -22.33
N PRO A 142 14.21 6.84 -21.61
CA PRO A 142 12.81 7.02 -21.98
C PRO A 142 12.40 8.49 -21.79
N ASP A 143 11.59 9.00 -22.72
CA ASP A 143 10.98 10.31 -22.57
C ASP A 143 9.63 10.21 -21.83
N ASP A 144 9.01 11.37 -21.55
CA ASP A 144 7.72 11.45 -20.89
C ASP A 144 6.59 10.70 -21.63
N ASN A 145 6.64 10.63 -22.96
CA ASN A 145 5.62 9.92 -23.75
C ASN A 145 5.80 8.40 -23.64
N ASP A 146 7.03 7.93 -23.57
CA ASP A 146 7.34 6.52 -23.31
C ASP A 146 6.89 6.13 -21.90
N ILE A 147 7.11 6.98 -20.90
CA ILE A 147 6.66 6.76 -19.52
C ILE A 147 5.13 6.77 -19.43
N ASP A 148 4.46 7.76 -20.05
CA ASP A 148 2.99 7.84 -20.09
C ASP A 148 2.38 6.57 -20.73
N ARG A 149 2.98 6.07 -21.82
CA ARG A 149 2.55 4.83 -22.48
C ARG A 149 2.70 3.61 -21.57
N GLN A 150 3.80 3.53 -20.82
CA GLN A 150 4.02 2.45 -19.87
C GLN A 150 3.03 2.50 -18.70
N PHE A 151 2.75 3.68 -18.13
CA PHE A 151 1.72 3.83 -17.11
C PHE A 151 0.33 3.43 -17.63
N ARG A 152 -0.01 3.81 -18.87
CA ARG A 152 -1.26 3.38 -19.50
C ARG A 152 -1.34 1.86 -19.62
N ALA A 153 -0.27 1.22 -20.06
CA ALA A 153 -0.20 -0.23 -20.17
C ALA A 153 -0.33 -0.91 -18.78
N MET A 154 0.30 -0.36 -17.75
CA MET A 154 0.15 -0.83 -16.36
C MET A 154 -1.27 -0.64 -15.83
N VAL A 155 -1.98 0.41 -16.23
CA VAL A 155 -3.37 0.60 -15.84
C VAL A 155 -4.25 -0.44 -16.51
N LEU A 156 -4.20 -0.60 -17.84
CA LEU A 156 -5.18 -1.37 -18.62
C LEU A 156 -4.82 -2.85 -18.83
N GLY A 157 -3.55 -3.22 -18.66
CA GLY A 157 -3.03 -4.55 -19.01
C GLY A 157 -2.79 -4.70 -20.51
N GLU A 158 -2.36 -3.63 -21.18
CA GLU A 158 -1.95 -3.70 -22.58
C GLU A 158 -0.69 -4.60 -22.71
N ASP A 159 -0.51 -5.22 -23.87
CA ASP A 159 0.58 -6.16 -24.17
C ASP A 159 0.65 -7.41 -23.26
N GLY A 160 -0.47 -7.80 -22.64
CA GLY A 160 -0.54 -8.97 -21.76
C GLY A 160 0.15 -8.78 -20.41
N ARG A 161 0.43 -7.53 -20.03
CA ARG A 161 1.03 -7.18 -18.74
C ARG A 161 0.02 -7.36 -17.61
N HIS A 162 0.52 -7.77 -16.45
CA HIS A 162 -0.25 -7.70 -15.21
C HIS A 162 -0.56 -6.25 -14.86
N SER A 163 -1.82 -5.94 -14.58
CA SER A 163 -2.31 -4.57 -14.52
C SER A 163 -2.92 -4.17 -13.19
N LEU A 164 -3.15 -2.87 -13.03
CA LEU A 164 -3.88 -2.30 -11.90
C LEU A 164 -5.29 -2.87 -11.78
N LEU A 165 -5.94 -3.15 -12.91
CA LEU A 165 -7.29 -3.72 -12.89
C LEU A 165 -7.27 -5.18 -12.44
N ASP A 166 -6.20 -5.92 -12.78
CA ASP A 166 -6.04 -7.31 -12.35
C ASP A 166 -5.77 -7.37 -10.84
N GLU A 167 -4.89 -6.50 -10.32
CA GLU A 167 -4.69 -6.33 -8.87
C GLU A 167 -5.97 -5.91 -8.15
N PHE A 168 -6.75 -4.99 -8.74
CA PHE A 168 -8.01 -4.56 -8.16
C PHE A 168 -9.00 -5.72 -8.03
N VAL A 169 -9.15 -6.54 -9.07
CA VAL A 169 -10.06 -7.71 -9.05
C VAL A 169 -9.55 -8.77 -8.07
N SER A 170 -8.25 -9.02 -8.01
CA SER A 170 -7.63 -9.94 -7.05
C SER A 170 -7.85 -9.50 -5.59
N ALA A 171 -7.60 -8.23 -5.30
CA ALA A 171 -7.85 -7.66 -3.98
C ALA A 171 -9.33 -7.68 -3.63
N LEU A 172 -10.21 -7.32 -4.57
CA LEU A 172 -11.67 -7.37 -4.38
C LEU A 172 -12.13 -8.77 -4.02
N ALA A 173 -11.62 -9.79 -4.70
CA ALA A 173 -11.98 -11.19 -4.48
C ALA A 173 -11.69 -11.71 -3.06
N SER A 174 -10.73 -11.07 -2.38
CA SER A 174 -10.30 -11.42 -1.02
C SER A 174 -10.77 -10.41 0.03
N ALA A 175 -11.43 -9.33 -0.39
CA ALA A 175 -11.85 -8.25 0.48
C ALA A 175 -13.13 -8.62 1.24
N SER A 176 -13.06 -8.57 2.56
CA SER A 176 -14.25 -8.45 3.41
C SER A 176 -14.69 -7.00 3.39
N VAL A 177 -15.97 -6.74 3.06
CA VAL A 177 -16.52 -5.38 3.08
C VAL A 177 -16.42 -4.82 4.50
N PRO A 178 -15.70 -3.71 4.73
CA PRO A 178 -15.61 -3.12 6.06
C PRO A 178 -16.95 -2.51 6.46
N THR A 179 -17.30 -2.64 7.74
CA THR A 179 -18.54 -2.05 8.29
C THR A 179 -18.19 -0.86 9.20
N PRO A 180 -19.13 0.05 9.50
CA PRO A 180 -18.90 1.11 10.47
C PRO A 180 -18.50 0.63 11.88
N ALA A 181 -18.79 -0.63 12.22
CA ALA A 181 -18.45 -1.25 13.50
C ALA A 181 -17.08 -1.94 13.50
N SER A 182 -16.41 -2.03 12.36
CA SER A 182 -15.08 -2.63 12.24
C SER A 182 -14.07 -1.82 13.06
N ARG A 183 -13.18 -2.52 13.78
CA ARG A 183 -12.08 -1.86 14.50
C ARG A 183 -11.07 -1.32 13.50
N HIS A 184 -10.74 -0.04 13.64
CA HIS A 184 -9.90 0.67 12.71
C HIS A 184 -8.44 0.65 13.14
N LEU A 185 -7.61 -0.02 12.34
CA LEU A 185 -6.16 0.02 12.46
C LEU A 185 -5.57 0.99 11.42
N ARG A 186 -4.67 1.86 11.86
CA ARG A 186 -4.15 2.92 11.00
C ARG A 186 -2.69 3.26 11.31
N VAL A 187 -1.89 3.50 10.29
CA VAL A 187 -0.63 4.25 10.46
C VAL A 187 -0.99 5.71 10.75
N THR A 188 -0.66 6.20 11.94
CA THR A 188 -1.00 7.57 12.36
C THR A 188 0.20 8.51 12.30
N SER A 189 1.41 7.98 12.40
CA SER A 189 2.63 8.77 12.40
C SER A 189 3.79 8.03 11.75
N VAL A 190 4.52 8.76 10.90
CA VAL A 190 5.82 8.33 10.37
C VAL A 190 6.85 9.41 10.67
N THR A 191 7.90 9.05 11.39
CA THR A 191 8.99 9.98 11.73
C THR A 191 10.30 9.49 11.12
N LEU A 192 11.03 10.40 10.48
CA LEU A 192 12.38 10.15 9.98
C LEU A 192 13.37 10.65 11.02
N GLY A 193 14.17 9.74 11.58
CA GLY A 193 15.24 10.09 12.51
C GLY A 193 16.40 10.83 11.83
N PRO A 194 17.34 11.44 12.59
CA PRO A 194 18.42 12.23 12.02
C PRO A 194 19.30 11.46 11.01
N LYS A 195 19.55 10.17 11.25
CA LYS A 195 20.31 9.32 10.31
C LYS A 195 19.51 9.02 9.04
N ALA A 196 18.20 8.83 9.14
CA ALA A 196 17.32 8.64 7.98
C ALA A 196 17.29 9.90 7.11
N LEU A 197 17.13 11.07 7.72
CA LEU A 197 17.15 12.36 7.02
C LEU A 197 18.51 12.63 6.35
N SER A 198 19.61 12.37 7.06
CA SER A 198 20.95 12.53 6.49
C SER A 198 21.18 11.62 5.28
N TYR A 199 20.74 10.36 5.36
CA TYR A 199 20.81 9.43 4.23
C TYR A 199 19.92 9.90 3.07
N LEU A 200 18.70 10.34 3.36
CA LEU A 200 17.75 10.85 2.36
C LEU A 200 18.33 12.06 1.63
N HIS A 201 18.91 13.04 2.34
CA HIS A 201 19.54 14.20 1.69
C HIS A 201 20.75 13.83 0.83
N GLN A 202 21.47 12.77 1.18
CA GLN A 202 22.60 12.28 0.38
C GLN A 202 22.13 11.55 -0.89
N ALA A 203 21.12 10.68 -0.75
CA ALA A 203 20.65 9.84 -1.84
C ALA A 203 19.66 10.57 -2.77
N MET A 204 18.85 11.48 -2.24
CA MET A 204 17.87 12.29 -2.96
C MET A 204 17.84 13.74 -2.42
N PRO A 205 18.78 14.61 -2.83
CA PRO A 205 18.93 15.96 -2.28
C PRO A 205 17.69 16.85 -2.39
N ASN A 206 16.82 16.59 -3.37
CA ASN A 206 15.62 17.38 -3.65
C ASN A 206 14.32 16.71 -3.17
N ALA A 207 14.41 15.57 -2.48
CA ALA A 207 13.22 14.88 -2.00
C ALA A 207 12.56 15.66 -0.86
N ASP A 208 11.23 15.78 -0.92
CA ASP A 208 10.42 16.30 0.19
C ASP A 208 10.25 15.19 1.24
N PRO A 209 10.75 15.38 2.48
CA PRO A 209 10.60 14.39 3.54
C PRO A 209 9.14 14.03 3.87
N GLU A 210 8.18 14.94 3.67
CA GLU A 210 6.76 14.65 3.92
C GLU A 210 6.19 13.67 2.88
N VAL A 211 6.62 13.79 1.62
CA VAL A 211 6.26 12.81 0.56
C VAL A 211 6.81 11.44 0.92
N VAL A 212 8.06 11.37 1.37
CA VAL A 212 8.72 10.12 1.77
C VAL A 212 8.02 9.47 2.97
N ARG A 213 7.60 10.25 3.98
CA ARG A 213 6.80 9.75 5.11
C ARG A 213 5.49 9.11 4.63
N GLY A 214 4.79 9.79 3.71
CA GLY A 214 3.56 9.28 3.10
C GLY A 214 3.77 7.96 2.37
N GLN A 215 4.82 7.86 1.56
CA GLN A 215 5.21 6.64 0.86
C GLN A 215 5.50 5.48 1.84
N ILE A 216 6.24 5.75 2.92
CA ILE A 216 6.56 4.74 3.94
C ILE A 216 5.29 4.25 4.66
N ALA A 217 4.38 5.16 5.00
CA ALA A 217 3.12 4.81 5.66
C ALA A 217 2.25 3.90 4.78
N ARG A 218 2.10 4.26 3.50
CA ARG A 218 1.33 3.47 2.53
C ARG A 218 1.93 2.09 2.31
N GLU A 219 3.26 2.01 2.16
CA GLU A 219 3.94 0.74 1.94
C GLU A 219 3.79 -0.21 3.14
N PHE A 220 3.94 0.30 4.37
CA PHE A 220 3.69 -0.50 5.56
C PHE A 220 2.22 -0.97 5.61
N GLY A 221 1.29 -0.07 5.34
CA GLY A 221 -0.14 -0.36 5.29
C GLY A 221 -0.49 -1.46 4.29
N LYS A 222 0.07 -1.40 3.08
CA LYS A 222 -0.08 -2.44 2.04
C LYS A 222 0.34 -3.81 2.54
N TYR A 223 1.57 -3.95 3.05
CA TYR A 223 2.04 -5.25 3.53
C TYR A 223 1.21 -5.75 4.72
N LEU A 224 0.79 -4.85 5.61
CA LEU A 224 -0.07 -5.21 6.72
C LEU A 224 -1.42 -5.73 6.23
N SER A 225 -2.09 -4.99 5.33
CA SER A 225 -3.39 -5.37 4.78
C SER A 225 -3.32 -6.67 3.99
N ALA A 226 -2.32 -6.83 3.11
CA ALA A 226 -2.14 -8.03 2.29
C ALA A 226 -1.81 -9.27 3.13
N ASN A 227 -0.83 -9.18 4.03
CA ASN A 227 -0.37 -10.33 4.81
C ASN A 227 -1.33 -10.68 5.95
N GLN A 228 -2.06 -9.69 6.48
CA GLN A 228 -2.99 -9.89 7.57
C GLN A 228 -4.47 -9.89 7.16
N ARG A 229 -4.78 -9.72 5.86
CA ARG A 229 -6.14 -9.74 5.30
C ARG A 229 -7.14 -8.89 6.08
N LEU A 230 -6.78 -7.64 6.32
CA LEU A 230 -7.64 -6.68 7.02
C LEU A 230 -7.67 -5.34 6.28
N ALA A 231 -8.81 -4.68 6.36
CA ALA A 231 -8.96 -3.33 5.86
C ALA A 231 -8.24 -2.35 6.79
N ILE A 232 -7.50 -1.43 6.23
CA ILE A 232 -6.79 -0.39 6.99
C ILE A 232 -7.32 0.99 6.63
N LEU A 233 -7.26 1.92 7.57
CA LEU A 233 -7.55 3.31 7.23
C LEU A 233 -6.36 3.94 6.48
N PRO A 234 -6.63 4.82 5.49
CA PRO A 234 -5.57 5.53 4.78
C PRO A 234 -4.72 6.40 5.71
N TYR A 235 -3.43 6.52 5.41
CA TYR A 235 -2.56 7.51 6.03
C TYR A 235 -2.95 8.92 5.57
N ALA A 236 -3.17 9.85 6.50
CA ALA A 236 -3.32 11.27 6.15
C ALA A 236 -2.00 11.96 6.44
N SER A 237 -1.42 12.59 5.42
CA SER A 237 -0.23 13.42 5.59
C SER A 237 -0.58 14.72 6.33
N SER A 238 0.46 15.44 6.73
CA SER A 238 0.39 16.79 7.30
C SER A 238 -0.17 17.85 6.33
N GLN A 239 -0.53 17.50 5.09
CA GLN A 239 -1.27 18.37 4.17
C GLN A 239 -2.78 18.08 4.17
N ALA A 240 -3.21 16.91 4.63
CA ALA A 240 -4.61 16.49 4.75
C ALA A 240 -5.18 16.75 6.17
N LEU A 241 -4.67 17.80 6.86
CA LEU A 241 -4.72 18.07 8.31
C LEU A 241 -6.08 17.99 9.02
N GLY A 242 -7.19 17.81 8.30
CA GLY A 242 -8.53 17.75 8.88
C GLY A 242 -9.09 16.35 9.07
N GLY A 243 -8.28 15.29 8.99
CA GLY A 243 -8.81 13.92 9.01
C GLY A 243 -9.75 13.66 7.83
N SER A 244 -9.49 14.32 6.70
CA SER A 244 -10.35 14.21 5.54
C SER A 244 -9.54 14.08 4.26
N MET A 245 -10.03 13.23 3.36
CA MET A 245 -9.43 12.91 2.07
C MET A 245 -10.26 13.55 0.97
N ALA A 246 -9.63 14.38 0.15
CA ALA A 246 -10.23 14.83 -1.09
C ALA A 246 -10.04 13.71 -2.13
N ALA A 247 -11.12 13.00 -2.41
CA ALA A 247 -11.18 12.09 -3.53
C ALA A 247 -11.73 12.86 -4.73
N ARG A 248 -10.90 13.03 -5.76
CA ARG A 248 -11.36 13.59 -7.04
C ARG A 248 -11.64 12.43 -7.99
N PHE A 249 -12.92 12.17 -8.24
CA PHE A 249 -13.31 11.23 -9.27
C PHE A 249 -12.90 11.78 -10.63
N ILE A 250 -12.39 10.90 -11.48
CA ILE A 250 -11.95 11.27 -12.83
C ILE A 250 -13.10 11.86 -13.65
N GLU A 251 -14.35 11.45 -13.35
CA GLU A 251 -15.58 11.94 -13.98
C GLU A 251 -16.02 13.34 -13.51
N GLY A 252 -15.34 13.92 -12.53
CA GLY A 252 -15.47 15.35 -12.23
C GLY A 252 -16.23 15.72 -10.96
N ASP A 253 -16.52 14.76 -10.08
CA ASP A 253 -17.03 15.03 -8.74
C ASP A 253 -15.89 15.03 -7.70
N ALA A 254 -15.89 16.03 -6.82
CA ALA A 254 -14.97 16.09 -5.69
C ALA A 254 -15.74 15.69 -4.43
N TYR A 255 -15.24 14.70 -3.71
CA TYR A 255 -15.84 14.24 -2.47
C TYR A 255 -14.84 14.34 -1.33
N GLN A 256 -15.27 15.02 -0.26
CA GLN A 256 -14.50 15.07 0.97
C GLN A 256 -14.96 13.93 1.87
N LEU A 257 -14.12 12.91 2.00
CA LEU A 257 -14.35 11.77 2.89
C LEU A 257 -13.68 12.05 4.23
N LYS A 258 -14.39 11.75 5.33
CA LYS A 258 -13.86 11.75 6.68
C LYS A 258 -13.14 10.43 6.94
N ILE A 259 -11.93 10.51 7.45
CA ILE A 259 -11.19 9.37 7.98
C ILE A 259 -11.56 9.29 9.46
N PRO A 260 -12.21 8.21 9.91
CA PRO A 260 -12.55 8.08 11.33
C PRO A 260 -11.30 8.01 12.20
N GLU A 261 -11.51 8.22 13.51
CA GLU A 261 -10.46 7.97 14.49
C GLU A 261 -10.09 6.48 14.48
N ALA A 262 -8.81 6.21 14.67
CA ALA A 262 -8.32 4.85 14.70
C ALA A 262 -8.46 4.28 16.12
N ASP A 263 -9.13 3.14 16.24
CA ASP A 263 -9.15 2.35 17.49
C ASP A 263 -7.73 1.92 17.88
N TYR A 264 -6.89 1.66 16.88
CA TYR A 264 -5.48 1.29 17.06
C TYR A 264 -4.57 2.13 16.16
N ALA A 265 -3.56 2.73 16.78
CA ALA A 265 -2.59 3.59 16.12
C ALA A 265 -1.25 2.87 15.93
N ILE A 266 -0.73 2.95 14.71
CA ILE A 266 0.61 2.48 14.35
C ILE A 266 1.51 3.69 14.15
N SER A 267 2.60 3.74 14.92
CA SER A 267 3.66 4.73 14.78
C SER A 267 4.92 4.06 14.25
N LEU A 268 5.47 4.63 13.18
CA LEU A 268 6.71 4.19 12.55
C LEU A 268 7.77 5.27 12.74
N LYS A 269 8.91 4.91 13.30
CA LYS A 269 10.08 5.79 13.37
C LYS A 269 11.23 5.16 12.63
N VAL A 270 11.48 5.65 11.42
CA VAL A 270 12.61 5.19 10.60
C VAL A 270 13.89 5.79 11.20
N ALA A 271 14.61 4.97 11.96
CA ALA A 271 15.81 5.39 12.67
C ALA A 271 16.95 5.74 11.71
N GLY A 272 17.07 5.01 10.60
CA GLY A 272 18.07 5.27 9.58
C GLY A 272 18.17 4.20 8.51
N PHE A 273 18.99 4.50 7.51
CA PHE A 273 19.46 3.57 6.49
C PHE A 273 20.97 3.46 6.55
N LYS A 274 21.51 2.34 6.06
CA LYS A 274 22.96 2.12 6.01
C LYS A 274 23.33 1.35 4.75
N LYS A 275 24.37 1.80 4.05
CA LYS A 275 25.03 1.06 2.96
C LYS A 275 26.42 0.63 3.44
N ILE A 276 26.79 -0.63 3.18
CA ILE A 276 28.09 -1.19 3.52
C ILE A 276 28.62 -1.95 2.30
N GLU A 277 29.86 -1.67 1.88
CA GLU A 277 30.56 -2.53 0.91
C GLU A 277 31.00 -3.81 1.62
N GLN A 278 30.51 -4.96 1.16
CA GLN A 278 30.82 -6.28 1.72
C GLN A 278 32.09 -6.89 1.09
N GLY A 279 32.37 -6.54 -0.16
CA GLY A 279 33.54 -7.02 -0.89
C GLY A 279 33.52 -6.64 -2.37
N ARG A 280 34.67 -6.78 -3.03
CA ARG A 280 34.88 -6.45 -4.44
C ARG A 280 35.65 -7.56 -5.14
N THR A 281 35.23 -7.88 -6.36
CA THR A 281 35.95 -8.70 -7.33
C THR A 281 36.32 -7.84 -8.54
N ASP A 282 37.07 -8.42 -9.49
CA ASP A 282 37.43 -7.73 -10.75
C ASP A 282 36.20 -7.35 -11.61
N THR A 283 35.04 -7.97 -11.36
CA THR A 283 33.83 -7.80 -12.16
C THR A 283 32.64 -7.24 -11.38
N SER A 284 32.66 -7.31 -10.04
CA SER A 284 31.50 -6.95 -9.23
C SER A 284 31.85 -6.33 -7.87
N ILE A 285 30.94 -5.53 -7.34
CA ILE A 285 30.99 -5.01 -5.97
C ILE A 285 29.73 -5.49 -5.24
N GLY A 286 29.91 -6.06 -4.05
CA GLY A 286 28.83 -6.46 -3.16
C GLY A 286 28.54 -5.37 -2.13
N TYR A 287 27.29 -4.95 -2.05
CA TYR A 287 26.78 -4.03 -1.04
C TYR A 287 25.74 -4.71 -0.14
N ILE A 288 25.66 -4.27 1.12
CA ILE A 288 24.56 -4.55 2.03
C ILE A 288 23.86 -3.24 2.33
N TYR A 289 22.57 -3.17 2.03
CA TYR A 289 21.67 -2.12 2.45
C TYR A 289 20.95 -2.54 3.72
N GLY A 290 20.84 -1.64 4.68
CA GLY A 290 20.21 -1.86 5.98
C GLY A 290 19.13 -0.81 6.25
N ALA A 291 17.96 -1.25 6.70
CA ALA A 291 16.87 -0.40 7.16
C ALA A 291 16.58 -0.66 8.65
N PHE A 292 16.29 0.40 9.41
CA PHE A 292 16.07 0.34 10.86
C PHE A 292 14.81 1.15 11.22
N VAL A 293 13.84 0.52 11.88
CA VAL A 293 12.54 1.14 12.20
C VAL A 293 12.13 0.79 13.62
N ASP A 294 11.75 1.78 14.42
CA ASP A 294 11.00 1.55 15.66
C ASP A 294 9.51 1.50 15.31
N VAL A 295 8.85 0.38 15.64
CA VAL A 295 7.41 0.18 15.39
C VAL A 295 6.70 0.14 16.73
N ALA A 296 5.66 0.96 16.87
CA ALA A 296 4.76 0.94 18.02
C ALA A 296 3.30 0.79 17.56
N VAL A 297 2.55 -0.06 18.26
CA VAL A 297 1.11 -0.27 18.06
C VAL A 297 0.41 -0.10 19.40
N THR A 298 -0.49 0.88 19.47
CA THR A 298 -1.17 1.28 20.71
C THR A 298 -2.66 1.47 20.49
N GLU A 299 -3.46 1.27 21.55
CA GLU A 299 -4.84 1.75 21.61
C GLU A 299 -4.83 3.16 22.21
N PRO A 300 -5.19 4.22 21.45
CA PRO A 300 -5.01 5.60 21.90
C PRO A 300 -5.82 5.97 23.15
N MET A 301 -7.03 5.42 23.30
CA MET A 301 -7.92 5.78 24.40
C MET A 301 -7.43 5.28 25.77
N SER A 302 -6.92 4.05 25.83
CA SER A 302 -6.43 3.44 27.08
C SER A 302 -4.92 3.61 27.29
N GLY A 303 -4.17 3.90 26.22
CA GLY A 303 -2.71 3.88 26.23
C GLY A 303 -2.12 2.46 26.21
N THR A 304 -2.92 1.42 26.01
CA THR A 304 -2.45 0.03 25.98
C THR A 304 -1.48 -0.18 24.81
N VAL A 305 -0.29 -0.68 25.12
CA VAL A 305 0.75 -0.98 24.12
C VAL A 305 0.68 -2.46 23.75
N TYR A 306 0.39 -2.75 22.48
CA TYR A 306 0.35 -4.11 21.97
C TYR A 306 1.71 -4.54 21.42
N PHE A 307 2.46 -3.59 20.87
CA PHE A 307 3.79 -3.83 20.33
C PHE A 307 4.64 -2.55 20.41
N SER A 308 5.90 -2.66 20.80
CA SER A 308 6.85 -1.55 20.78
C SER A 308 8.27 -2.09 20.71
N GLN A 309 8.82 -2.22 19.51
CA GLN A 309 10.17 -2.75 19.29
C GLN A 309 10.87 -2.08 18.11
N SER A 310 12.20 -2.06 18.17
CA SER A 310 13.07 -1.72 17.04
C SER A 310 13.30 -2.94 16.15
N ILE A 311 13.02 -2.83 14.86
CA ILE A 311 13.22 -3.89 13.87
C ILE A 311 14.24 -3.45 12.82
N LYS A 312 14.99 -4.40 12.26
CA LYS A 312 16.00 -4.16 11.25
C LYS A 312 15.94 -5.18 10.12
N GLN A 313 16.39 -4.78 8.93
CA GLN A 313 16.53 -5.68 7.79
C GLN A 313 17.82 -5.35 7.06
N GLY A 314 18.54 -6.37 6.61
CA GLY A 314 19.63 -6.24 5.65
C GLY A 314 19.24 -6.90 4.32
N ALA A 315 19.66 -6.31 3.20
CA ALA A 315 19.56 -6.91 1.87
C ALA A 315 20.89 -6.76 1.14
N SER A 316 21.39 -7.86 0.58
CA SER A 316 22.60 -7.87 -0.23
C SER A 316 22.28 -7.56 -1.68
N GLN A 317 23.13 -6.76 -2.31
CA GLN A 317 23.04 -6.42 -3.71
C GLN A 317 24.41 -6.45 -4.35
N THR A 318 24.51 -7.14 -5.49
CA THR A 318 25.74 -7.23 -6.27
C THR A 318 25.56 -6.41 -7.53
N VAL A 319 26.48 -5.49 -7.77
CA VAL A 319 26.51 -4.66 -8.98
C VAL A 319 27.78 -4.90 -9.79
N PRO A 320 27.73 -4.79 -11.12
CA PRO A 320 28.93 -4.78 -11.95
C PRO A 320 29.84 -3.58 -11.61
N VAL A 321 31.17 -3.75 -11.71
CA VAL A 321 32.13 -2.63 -11.56
C VAL A 321 31.92 -1.53 -12.61
N THR A 322 31.26 -1.84 -13.71
CA THR A 322 30.93 -0.90 -14.81
C THR A 322 29.71 -0.04 -14.53
N GLN A 323 28.95 -0.31 -13.45
CA GLN A 323 27.81 0.52 -13.08
C GLN A 323 28.31 1.82 -12.42
N SER A 324 28.29 2.91 -13.18
CA SER A 324 28.86 4.20 -12.77
C SER A 324 28.00 4.97 -11.75
N ALA A 325 26.70 4.66 -11.67
CA ALA A 325 25.77 5.28 -10.73
C ALA A 325 24.77 4.23 -10.23
N MET A 326 24.51 4.26 -8.93
CA MET A 326 23.49 3.43 -8.26
C MET A 326 22.44 4.34 -7.66
N ASP A 327 21.17 3.96 -7.80
CA ASP A 327 20.09 4.56 -7.01
C ASP A 327 20.13 3.97 -5.59
N ASP A 328 20.96 4.57 -4.74
CA ASP A 328 21.12 4.15 -3.35
C ASP A 328 19.81 4.26 -2.55
N TRP A 329 18.94 5.21 -2.92
CA TRP A 329 17.63 5.31 -2.30
C TRP A 329 16.73 4.14 -2.68
N ALA A 330 16.62 3.78 -3.96
CA ALA A 330 15.79 2.67 -4.40
C ALA A 330 16.16 1.37 -3.66
N ASN A 331 17.45 1.07 -3.52
CA ASN A 331 17.93 -0.12 -2.82
C ASN A 331 17.65 -0.07 -1.31
N ALA A 332 17.83 1.10 -0.68
CA ALA A 332 17.48 1.30 0.73
C ALA A 332 15.96 1.17 0.98
N TYR A 333 15.15 1.68 0.07
CA TYR A 333 13.70 1.62 0.12
C TYR A 333 13.16 0.20 -0.12
N ASP A 334 13.74 -0.55 -1.06
CA ASP A 334 13.44 -1.99 -1.23
C ASP A 334 13.82 -2.81 0.00
N THR A 335 14.91 -2.45 0.69
CA THR A 335 15.26 -3.07 1.98
C THR A 335 14.20 -2.77 3.05
N LEU A 336 13.63 -1.56 3.07
CA LEU A 336 12.53 -1.20 3.96
C LEU A 336 11.23 -1.95 3.62
N ARG A 337 10.94 -2.14 2.33
CA ARG A 337 9.81 -2.96 1.86
C ARG A 337 9.93 -4.40 2.35
N LEU A 338 11.11 -4.99 2.19
CA LEU A 338 11.40 -6.33 2.69
C LEU A 338 11.23 -6.40 4.22
N LEU A 339 11.67 -5.38 4.96
CA LEU A 339 11.48 -5.27 6.40
C LEU A 339 10.00 -5.29 6.77
N PHE A 340 9.17 -4.47 6.12
CA PHE A 340 7.73 -4.40 6.38
C PHE A 340 7.00 -5.68 6.01
N ASN A 341 7.34 -6.28 4.87
CA ASN A 341 6.78 -7.57 4.47
C ASN A 341 7.08 -8.65 5.52
N ASN A 342 8.34 -8.79 5.92
CA ASN A 342 8.76 -9.79 6.88
C ASN A 342 8.17 -9.54 8.28
N PHE A 343 8.13 -8.28 8.72
CA PHE A 343 7.50 -7.92 10.00
C PHE A 343 6.02 -8.30 10.01
N THR A 344 5.27 -7.89 8.98
CA THR A 344 3.84 -8.15 8.91
C THR A 344 3.56 -9.64 8.79
N LEU A 345 4.36 -10.44 8.08
CA LEU A 345 4.27 -11.91 8.11
C LEU A 345 4.57 -12.51 9.50
N ALA A 346 5.57 -11.96 10.21
CA ALA A 346 5.96 -12.40 11.54
C ALA A 346 4.88 -12.19 12.61
N ILE A 347 3.92 -11.27 12.41
CA ILE A 347 2.74 -11.14 13.28
C ILE A 347 1.97 -12.47 13.32
N SER A 348 1.78 -13.11 12.18
CA SER A 348 1.10 -14.41 12.10
C SER A 348 2.01 -15.58 12.48
N ASN A 349 3.33 -15.44 12.30
CA ASN A 349 4.35 -16.45 12.61
C ASN A 349 5.49 -15.91 13.51
N PRO A 350 5.25 -15.78 14.83
CA PRO A 350 6.22 -15.20 15.77
C PRO A 350 7.52 -16.00 15.97
N ASP A 351 7.56 -17.26 15.52
CA ASP A 351 8.71 -18.15 15.64
C ASP A 351 9.58 -18.18 14.37
N SER A 352 9.29 -17.31 13.40
CA SER A 352 10.08 -17.25 12.15
C SER A 352 11.55 -16.91 12.41
N ARG A 353 12.45 -17.43 11.56
CA ARG A 353 13.90 -17.11 11.62
C ARG A 353 14.18 -15.62 11.50
N TRP A 354 13.29 -14.89 10.82
CA TRP A 354 13.39 -13.45 10.68
C TRP A 354 13.30 -12.74 12.04
N VAL A 355 12.36 -13.12 12.91
CA VAL A 355 12.21 -12.53 14.25
C VAL A 355 13.52 -12.62 15.03
N THR A 356 14.17 -13.80 15.02
CA THR A 356 15.44 -14.01 15.74
C THR A 356 16.58 -13.15 15.22
N SER A 357 16.62 -12.81 13.93
CA SER A 357 17.73 -12.07 13.32
C SER A 357 17.49 -10.55 13.24
N SER A 358 16.22 -10.15 13.25
CA SER A 358 15.76 -8.82 12.85
C SER A 358 15.12 -8.03 13.99
N MET A 359 14.91 -8.64 15.14
CA MET A 359 14.40 -8.01 16.36
C MET A 359 15.45 -8.09 17.49
N PRO A 360 15.29 -7.31 18.58
CA PRO A 360 16.18 -7.38 19.73
C PRO A 360 16.07 -8.74 20.42
N HIS A 361 17.16 -9.23 21.00
CA HIS A 361 17.17 -10.46 21.80
C HIS A 361 16.67 -10.21 23.24
N GLU A 362 15.62 -9.40 23.39
CA GLU A 362 15.07 -9.02 24.69
C GLU A 362 13.95 -9.98 25.12
N THR A 363 13.82 -10.18 26.42
CA THR A 363 12.67 -10.89 27.01
C THR A 363 11.39 -10.11 26.72
N GLY A 364 10.47 -10.69 25.94
CA GLY A 364 9.14 -10.11 25.71
C GLY A 364 8.75 -9.89 24.25
N VAL A 365 9.69 -9.94 23.29
CA VAL A 365 9.39 -9.75 21.86
C VAL A 365 8.31 -10.71 21.37
N LYS A 366 8.43 -12.01 21.70
CA LYS A 366 7.42 -13.01 21.32
C LYS A 366 6.06 -12.75 21.98
N SER A 367 6.05 -12.28 23.23
CA SER A 367 4.81 -11.94 23.94
C SER A 367 4.11 -10.77 23.26
N GLN A 368 4.85 -9.72 22.89
CA GLN A 368 4.30 -8.58 22.16
C GLN A 368 3.82 -8.98 20.75
N LEU A 369 4.53 -9.85 20.03
CA LEU A 369 4.06 -10.37 18.75
C LEU A 369 2.75 -11.16 18.90
N ASN A 370 2.62 -11.98 19.95
CA ASN A 370 1.37 -12.69 20.24
C ASN A 370 0.23 -11.72 20.61
N SER A 371 0.52 -10.67 21.38
CA SER A 371 -0.44 -9.60 21.69
C SER A 371 -0.91 -8.89 20.43
N LEU A 372 0.02 -8.50 19.56
CA LEU A 372 -0.27 -7.87 18.28
C LEU A 372 -1.06 -8.80 17.35
N LYS A 373 -0.75 -10.10 17.33
CA LYS A 373 -1.52 -11.10 16.58
C LYS A 373 -2.98 -11.14 17.03
N GLY A 374 -3.22 -11.14 18.35
CA GLY A 374 -4.58 -11.09 18.91
C GLY A 374 -5.33 -9.82 18.52
N LEU A 375 -4.67 -8.65 18.59
CA LEU A 375 -5.24 -7.38 18.13
C LEU A 375 -5.62 -7.44 16.66
N VAL A 376 -4.68 -7.87 15.80
CA VAL A 376 -4.89 -7.96 14.35
C VAL A 376 -6.04 -8.91 14.02
N GLN A 377 -6.15 -10.04 14.72
CA GLN A 377 -7.28 -10.96 14.57
C GLN A 377 -8.61 -10.32 14.96
N SER A 378 -8.64 -9.40 15.92
CA SER A 378 -9.85 -8.68 16.31
C SER A 378 -10.28 -7.58 15.32
N CYS A 379 -9.42 -7.23 14.36
CA CYS A 379 -9.70 -6.25 13.30
C CYS A 379 -10.10 -6.92 11.96
N ARG A 380 -10.06 -8.25 11.88
CA ARG A 380 -10.59 -9.03 10.76
C ARG A 380 -12.08 -9.32 10.99
#